data_AF-A0A1Q3CSV0-F1
#
_entry.id   AF-A0A1Q3CSV0-F1
#
_cell.length_a   1.000
_cell.length_b   1.000
_cell.length_c   1.000
_cell.angle_alpha   90.00
_cell.angle_beta   90.00
_cell.angle_gamma   90.00
#
_symmetry.space_group_name_H-M   'P 1'
#
loop_
_entity.id
_entity.type
_entity.pdbx_description
1 polymer ?
#
loop_
_entity_poly.entity_id
_entity_poly.type
_entity_poly.pdbx_seq_one_letter_code
_entity_poly.pdbx_strand_id
1 'polypeptide(L)'
;MTIFIQSHDYNLWDLIVDGPNLPTVTLENGDVVSKPRNLYDDNDRKRVQINAKAKHIIICAINSNDFNRISSCVSAKEMWDRLEVTYEGTNQVKEAKISMLVHEYEMFTMNENEDRKSLFSRLTNIINALQAL
;
A
#
# COMPACT_ATOMS: atom_id res chain seq x y z
N MET A 1 4.97 -3.32 7.67
CA MET A 1 4.32 -2.35 8.59
C MET A 1 3.03 -2.89 9.19
N THR A 2 2.26 -3.69 8.45
CA THR A 2 0.98 -4.32 8.85
C THR A 2 0.99 -4.94 10.26
N ILE A 3 1.89 -5.88 10.55
CA ILE A 3 1.95 -6.58 11.86
C ILE A 3 2.11 -5.59 13.02
N PHE A 4 2.95 -4.56 12.85
CA PHE A 4 3.20 -3.55 13.87
C PHE A 4 1.98 -2.64 14.11
N ILE A 5 1.26 -2.26 13.05
CA ILE A 5 0.07 -1.42 13.17
C ILE A 5 -1.08 -2.23 13.81
N GLN A 6 -1.29 -3.46 13.35
CA GLN A 6 -2.31 -4.36 13.88
C GLN A 6 -2.08 -4.69 15.36
N SER A 7 -0.83 -4.79 15.82
CA SER A 7 -0.53 -5.02 17.23
C SER A 7 -0.88 -3.83 18.13
N HIS A 8 -0.95 -2.61 17.58
CA HIS A 8 -1.36 -1.41 18.32
C HIS A 8 -2.87 -1.24 18.36
N ASP A 9 -3.55 -1.49 17.23
CA ASP A 9 -5.01 -1.53 17.09
C ASP A 9 -5.34 -2.10 15.72
N TYR A 10 -6.09 -3.19 15.66
CA TYR A 10 -6.46 -3.82 14.41
C TYR A 10 -7.24 -2.85 13.49
N ASN A 11 -8.11 -2.01 14.08
CA ASN A 11 -8.91 -1.05 13.33
C ASN A 11 -8.07 0.08 12.70
N LEU A 12 -6.83 0.30 13.17
CA LEU A 12 -5.92 1.25 12.51
C LEU A 12 -5.53 0.74 11.12
N TRP A 13 -5.30 -0.56 10.99
CA TRP A 13 -4.90 -1.14 9.71
C TRP A 13 -6.05 -1.08 8.70
N ASP A 14 -7.25 -1.47 9.12
CA ASP A 14 -8.44 -1.40 8.27
C ASP A 14 -8.69 0.04 7.78
N LEU A 15 -8.53 1.05 8.64
CA LEU A 15 -8.64 2.46 8.23
C LEU A 15 -7.56 2.87 7.21
N ILE A 16 -6.34 2.35 7.34
CA ILE A 16 -5.24 2.66 6.42
C ILE A 16 -5.45 1.99 5.07
N VAL A 17 -6.03 0.79 5.01
CA VAL A 17 -6.22 0.05 3.76
C VAL A 17 -7.52 0.44 3.07
N ASP A 18 -8.62 0.49 3.82
CA ASP A 18 -9.98 0.71 3.30
C ASP A 18 -10.37 2.20 3.30
N GLY A 19 -9.50 3.07 3.80
CA GLY A 19 -9.73 4.51 3.88
C GLY A 19 -9.67 5.24 2.52
N PRO A 20 -9.74 6.59 2.53
CA PRO A 20 -9.89 7.43 3.71
C PRO A 20 -11.36 7.61 4.10
N ASN A 21 -11.71 7.01 5.23
CA ASN A 21 -12.95 7.26 5.93
C ASN A 21 -12.80 8.53 6.78
N LEU A 22 -12.57 9.70 6.16
CA LEU A 22 -12.62 10.99 6.86
C LEU A 22 -14.03 11.59 6.84
N PRO A 23 -14.40 12.44 7.82
CA PRO A 23 -15.69 13.15 7.83
C PRO A 23 -15.86 14.05 6.61
N THR A 24 -16.93 13.81 5.85
CA THR A 24 -17.31 14.62 4.69
C THR A 24 -18.77 15.04 4.80
N VAL A 25 -19.12 16.09 4.05
CA VAL A 25 -20.50 16.53 3.87
C VAL A 25 -20.75 16.70 2.37
N THR A 26 -21.91 16.24 1.92
CA THR A 26 -22.39 16.48 0.56
C THR A 26 -23.17 17.78 0.54
N LEU A 27 -22.75 18.72 -0.32
CA LEU A 27 -23.41 19.99 -0.52
C LEU A 27 -24.64 19.83 -1.43
N GLU A 28 -25.52 20.84 -1.46
CA GLU A 28 -26.74 20.82 -2.28
C GLU A 28 -26.47 20.67 -3.78
N ASN A 29 -25.30 21.12 -4.24
CA ASN A 29 -24.85 20.96 -5.62
C ASN A 29 -24.27 19.56 -5.93
N GLY A 30 -24.23 18.65 -4.94
CA GLY A 30 -23.69 17.29 -5.07
C GLY A 30 -22.21 17.16 -4.73
N ASP A 31 -21.48 18.26 -4.48
CA ASP A 31 -20.06 18.22 -4.16
C ASP A 31 -19.81 17.61 -2.78
N VAL A 32 -18.80 16.74 -2.68
CA VAL A 32 -18.36 16.16 -1.40
C VAL A 32 -17.15 16.94 -0.89
N VAL A 33 -17.32 17.62 0.24
CA VAL A 33 -16.26 18.42 0.88
C VAL A 33 -15.95 17.90 2.28
N SER A 34 -14.77 18.26 2.81
CA SER A 34 -14.44 17.94 4.20
C SER A 34 -15.43 18.62 5.15
N LYS A 35 -15.95 17.83 6.10
CA LYS A 35 -16.90 18.34 7.09
C LYS A 35 -16.18 19.37 7.99
N PRO A 36 -16.77 20.54 8.27
CA PRO A 36 -16.22 21.50 9.22
C PRO A 36 -16.09 20.92 10.63
N ARG A 37 -14.97 21.18 11.32
CA ARG A 37 -14.66 20.61 12.64
C ARG A 37 -15.70 20.94 13.72
N ASN A 38 -16.35 22.09 13.64
CA ASN A 38 -17.40 22.50 14.57
C ASN A 38 -18.69 21.67 14.44
N LEU A 39 -18.86 20.94 13.33
CA LEU A 39 -20.01 20.07 13.07
C LEU A 39 -19.72 18.59 13.36
N TYR A 40 -18.52 18.26 13.86
CA TYR A 40 -18.15 16.88 14.14
C TYR A 40 -18.95 16.31 15.30
N ASP A 41 -19.57 15.17 15.05
CA ASP A 41 -20.09 14.29 16.08
C ASP A 41 -18.97 13.44 16.71
N ASP A 42 -19.32 12.61 17.68
CA ASP A 42 -18.35 11.76 18.38
C ASP A 42 -17.70 10.72 17.45
N ASN A 43 -18.42 10.24 16.45
CA ASN A 43 -17.91 9.27 15.49
C ASN A 43 -16.89 9.92 14.54
N ASP A 44 -17.18 11.14 14.06
CA ASP A 44 -16.27 11.94 13.26
C ASP A 44 -14.96 12.21 14.01
N ARG A 45 -15.06 12.59 15.29
CA ARG A 45 -13.89 12.82 16.15
C ARG A 45 -13.06 11.54 16.30
N LYS A 46 -13.72 10.39 16.53
CA LYS A 46 -13.05 9.09 16.62
C LYS A 46 -12.31 8.74 15.33
N ARG A 47 -12.94 8.91 14.16
CA ARG A 47 -12.32 8.66 12.85
C ARG A 47 -11.09 9.54 12.61
N VAL A 48 -11.20 10.84 12.92
CA VAL A 48 -10.08 11.78 12.78
C VAL A 48 -8.94 11.44 13.75
N GLN A 49 -9.25 11.02 14.98
CA GLN A 49 -8.25 10.60 15.96
C GLN A 49 -7.50 9.35 15.50
N ILE A 50 -8.21 8.33 15.00
CA ILE A 50 -7.59 7.10 14.47
C ILE A 50 -6.72 7.43 13.26
N ASN A 51 -7.20 8.25 12.32
CA ASN A 51 -6.39 8.69 11.19
C ASN A 51 -5.14 9.47 11.64
N ALA A 52 -5.24 10.35 12.64
CA ALA A 52 -4.09 11.07 13.17
C ALA A 52 -3.06 10.12 13.81
N LYS A 53 -3.52 9.11 14.57
CA LYS A 53 -2.66 8.07 15.16
C LYS A 53 -1.95 7.25 14.07
N ALA A 54 -2.67 6.87 13.02
CA ALA A 54 -2.11 6.16 11.87
C ALA A 54 -1.04 7.00 11.14
N LYS A 55 -1.33 8.29 10.84
CA LYS A 55 -0.34 9.21 10.24
C LYS A 55 0.92 9.30 11.09
N HIS A 56 0.76 9.43 12.41
CA HIS A 56 1.89 9.51 13.32
C HIS A 56 2.76 8.25 13.28
N ILE A 57 2.15 7.06 13.32
CA ILE A 57 2.88 5.79 13.21
C ILE A 57 3.67 5.71 11.89
N ILE A 58 3.05 6.08 10.77
CA ILE A 58 3.72 6.08 9.45
C ILE A 58 4.91 7.05 9.46
N ILE A 59 4.72 8.29 9.92
CA ILE A 59 5.79 9.30 9.98
C ILE A 59 6.97 8.83 10.85
N CYS A 60 6.70 8.19 11.99
CA CYS A 60 7.75 7.67 12.87
C CYS A 60 8.51 6.47 12.29
N ALA A 61 7.95 5.77 11.31
CA ALA A 61 8.55 4.57 10.74
C ALA A 61 9.41 4.85 9.49
N ILE A 62 9.37 6.05 8.93
CA ILE A 62 10.02 6.39 7.65
C ILE A 62 11.20 7.35 7.82
N ASN A 63 12.06 7.40 6.80
CA ASN A 63 13.18 8.34 6.74
C ASN A 63 12.74 9.72 6.20
N SER A 64 13.67 10.70 6.22
CA SER A 64 13.40 12.08 5.79
C SER A 64 13.05 12.20 4.30
N ASN A 65 13.60 11.34 3.43
CA ASN A 65 13.30 11.38 2.01
C ASN A 65 11.85 10.97 1.74
N ASP A 66 11.39 9.90 2.38
CA ASP A 66 10.02 9.43 2.26
C ASP A 66 9.03 10.40 2.90
N PHE A 67 9.40 11.00 4.04
CA PHE A 67 8.59 12.02 4.69
C PHE A 67 8.25 13.16 3.72
N ASN A 68 9.23 13.66 2.96
CA ASN A 68 8.99 14.73 1.99
C ASN A 68 7.99 14.33 0.89
N ARG A 69 7.90 13.04 0.54
CA ARG A 69 6.96 12.53 -0.49
C ARG A 69 5.53 12.46 0.02
N ILE A 70 5.35 12.22 1.31
CA ILE A 70 4.02 11.98 1.91
C ILE A 70 3.52 13.10 2.85
N SER A 71 4.35 14.10 3.14
CA SER A 71 4.04 15.16 4.11
C SER A 71 2.80 15.98 3.73
N SER A 72 2.50 16.10 2.43
CA SER A 72 1.31 16.78 1.90
C SER A 72 0.04 15.93 1.91
N CYS A 73 0.13 14.62 2.20
CA CYS A 73 -1.03 13.74 2.22
C CYS A 73 -2.03 14.15 3.31
N VAL A 74 -3.31 14.14 2.95
CA VAL A 74 -4.41 14.51 3.84
C VAL A 74 -4.66 13.39 4.86
N SER A 75 -4.64 12.14 4.41
CA SER A 75 -4.99 10.95 5.21
C SER A 75 -3.84 9.95 5.36
N ALA A 76 -3.94 9.07 6.35
CA ALA A 76 -3.00 7.96 6.51
C ALA A 76 -3.08 6.95 5.34
N LYS A 77 -4.29 6.73 4.79
CA LYS A 77 -4.48 5.96 3.54
C LYS A 77 -3.64 6.54 2.41
N GLU A 78 -3.76 7.84 2.15
CA GLU A 78 -3.02 8.47 1.06
C GLU A 78 -1.51 8.43 1.29
N MET A 79 -1.05 8.54 2.55
CA MET A 79 0.35 8.30 2.90
C MET A 79 0.78 6.87 2.55
N TRP A 80 -0.04 5.89 2.93
CA TRP A 80 0.22 4.47 2.66
C TRP A 80 0.25 4.16 1.17
N ASP A 81 -0.73 4.62 0.40
CA ASP A 81 -0.81 4.40 -1.05
C ASP A 81 0.40 4.97 -1.78
N ARG A 82 0.89 6.16 -1.38
CA ARG A 82 2.11 6.74 -1.95
C ARG A 82 3.37 5.93 -1.60
N LEU A 83 3.44 5.38 -0.38
CA LEU A 83 4.54 4.51 0.02
C LEU A 83 4.48 3.18 -0.75
N GLU A 84 3.31 2.58 -0.88
CA GLU A 84 3.08 1.36 -1.66
C GLU A 84 3.55 1.55 -3.10
N VAL A 85 3.13 2.62 -3.77
CA VAL A 85 3.61 2.93 -5.13
C VAL A 85 5.12 3.15 -5.18
N THR A 86 5.70 3.78 -4.14
CA THR A 86 7.14 4.06 -4.09
C THR A 86 7.98 2.78 -3.95
N TYR A 87 7.50 1.82 -3.18
CA TYR A 87 8.28 0.63 -2.80
C TYR A 87 7.90 -0.62 -3.59
N GLU A 88 6.63 -0.78 -3.92
CA GLU A 88 6.11 -1.95 -4.65
C GLU A 88 5.85 -1.66 -6.13
N GLY A 89 5.92 -0.39 -6.54
CA GLY A 89 5.57 0.06 -7.88
C GLY A 89 4.06 0.23 -8.07
N THR A 90 3.68 0.76 -9.23
CA THR A 90 2.26 0.88 -9.59
C THR A 90 1.69 -0.47 -10.02
N ASN A 91 0.36 -0.61 -10.02
CA ASN A 91 -0.31 -1.80 -10.54
C ASN A 91 0.12 -2.12 -11.99
N GLN A 92 0.33 -1.12 -12.84
CA GLN A 92 0.80 -1.34 -14.21
C GLN A 92 2.21 -1.94 -14.26
N VAL A 93 3.11 -1.50 -13.37
CA VAL A 93 4.46 -2.07 -13.27
C VAL A 93 4.38 -3.51 -12.73
N LYS A 94 3.50 -3.77 -11.74
CA LYS A 94 3.25 -5.12 -11.21
C LYS A 94 2.72 -6.05 -12.31
N GLU A 95 1.69 -5.63 -13.05
CA GLU A 95 1.11 -6.39 -14.17
C GLU A 95 2.11 -6.66 -15.29
N ALA A 96 2.94 -5.67 -15.65
CA ALA A 96 4.00 -5.85 -16.63
C ALA A 96 5.02 -6.90 -16.15
N LYS A 97 5.41 -6.85 -14.87
CA LYS A 97 6.34 -7.82 -14.27
C LYS A 97 5.76 -9.22 -14.21
N ILE A 98 4.48 -9.36 -13.85
CA ILE A 98 3.75 -10.64 -13.91
C ILE A 98 3.77 -11.18 -15.34
N SER A 99 3.40 -10.36 -16.32
CA SER A 99 3.36 -10.77 -17.73
C SER A 99 4.72 -11.26 -18.22
N MET A 100 5.81 -10.55 -17.85
CA MET A 100 7.18 -10.96 -18.19
C MET A 100 7.55 -12.31 -17.55
N LEU A 101 7.24 -12.51 -16.26
CA LEU A 101 7.58 -13.74 -15.54
C LEU A 101 6.74 -14.93 -16.00
N VAL A 102 5.46 -14.73 -16.29
CA VAL A 102 4.59 -15.76 -16.90
C VAL A 102 5.15 -16.18 -18.25
N HIS A 103 5.54 -15.22 -19.09
CA HIS A 103 6.16 -15.53 -20.37
C HIS A 103 7.49 -16.29 -20.20
N GLU A 104 8.34 -15.90 -19.26
CA GLU A 104 9.58 -16.61 -18.96
C GLU A 104 9.32 -18.05 -18.48
N TYR A 105 8.27 -18.25 -17.67
CA TYR A 105 7.83 -19.57 -17.23
C TYR A 105 7.32 -20.43 -18.39
N GLU A 106 6.46 -19.88 -19.25
CA GLU A 106 5.90 -20.59 -20.41
C GLU A 106 6.98 -20.98 -21.44
N MET A 107 7.97 -20.11 -21.62
CA MET A 107 9.12 -20.34 -22.50
C MET A 107 10.25 -21.10 -21.80
N PHE A 108 10.06 -21.57 -20.57
CA PHE A 108 11.13 -22.14 -19.77
C PHE A 108 11.63 -23.46 -20.37
N THR A 109 12.88 -23.46 -20.81
CA THR A 109 13.58 -24.66 -21.29
C THR A 109 14.96 -24.75 -20.68
N MET A 110 15.47 -25.98 -20.58
CA MET A 110 16.85 -26.23 -20.16
C MET A 110 17.83 -25.68 -21.21
N ASN A 111 18.87 -24.98 -20.76
CA ASN A 111 19.89 -24.45 -21.66
C ASN A 111 20.93 -25.53 -22.02
N GLU A 112 21.63 -25.36 -23.15
CA GLU A 112 22.58 -26.35 -23.71
C GLU A 112 23.72 -26.75 -22.77
N ASN A 113 24.07 -25.93 -21.77
CA ASN A 113 25.14 -26.19 -20.80
C ASN A 113 24.68 -26.04 -19.35
N GLU A 114 23.38 -26.17 -19.11
CA GLU A 114 22.81 -26.06 -17.77
C GLU A 114 22.84 -27.40 -17.06
N ASP A 115 23.28 -27.44 -15.80
CA ASP A 115 23.14 -28.63 -14.97
C ASP A 115 21.76 -28.65 -14.27
N ARG A 116 21.37 -29.84 -13.78
CA ARG A 116 20.06 -30.05 -13.15
C ARG A 116 19.82 -29.10 -11.97
N LYS A 117 20.82 -28.81 -11.14
CA LYS A 117 20.64 -27.92 -9.98
C LYS A 117 20.38 -26.49 -10.45
N SER A 118 21.14 -26.03 -11.44
CA SER A 118 20.96 -24.71 -12.04
C SER A 118 19.58 -24.54 -12.68
N LEU A 119 19.09 -25.57 -13.39
CA LEU A 119 17.73 -25.60 -13.94
C LEU A 119 16.67 -25.43 -12.85
N PHE A 120 16.72 -26.26 -11.81
CA PHE A 120 15.76 -26.19 -10.69
C PHE A 120 15.82 -24.84 -9.99
N SER A 121 17.02 -24.28 -9.81
CA SER A 121 17.19 -22.96 -9.20
C SER A 121 16.52 -21.87 -10.04
N ARG A 122 16.71 -21.86 -11.36
CA ARG A 122 16.07 -20.87 -12.24
C ARG A 122 14.55 -20.98 -12.22
N LEU A 123 14.02 -22.20 -12.35
CA LEU A 123 12.57 -22.42 -12.28
C LEU A 123 12.00 -21.95 -10.94
N THR A 124 12.68 -22.29 -9.84
CA THR A 124 12.28 -21.87 -8.49
C THR A 124 12.31 -20.36 -8.34
N ASN A 125 13.30 -19.67 -8.92
CA ASN A 125 13.37 -18.22 -8.90
C ASN A 125 12.18 -17.57 -9.61
N ILE A 126 11.77 -18.09 -10.77
CA ILE A 126 10.60 -17.58 -11.51
C ILE A 126 9.32 -17.78 -10.67
N ILE A 127 9.14 -18.99 -10.12
CA ILE A 127 7.96 -19.31 -9.28
C ILE A 127 7.92 -18.42 -8.03
N ASN A 128 9.04 -18.26 -7.34
CA ASN A 128 9.12 -17.42 -6.14
C ASN A 128 8.87 -15.95 -6.48
N ALA A 129 9.37 -15.47 -7.62
CA ALA A 129 9.13 -14.10 -8.07
C ALA A 129 7.64 -13.87 -8.40
N LEU A 130 6.97 -14.85 -9.02
CA LEU A 130 5.52 -14.79 -9.25
C LEU A 130 4.72 -14.84 -7.96
N GLN A 131 5.12 -15.65 -6.97
CA GLN A 131 4.45 -15.74 -5.67
C GLN A 131 4.62 -14.49 -4.80
N ALA A 132 5.67 -13.71 -5.03
CA ALA A 132 5.98 -12.51 -4.27
C ALA A 132 5.30 -11.24 -4.80
N LEU A 133 4.58 -11.32 -5.93
CA LEU A 133 3.84 -10.22 -6.55
C LEU A 133 2.35 -10.33 -6.26
#